data_AF-A0A7S3HVB6-F1
#
_entry.id   AF-A0A7S3HVB6-F1
#
_cell.length_a   1.000
_cell.length_b   1.000
_cell.length_c   1.000
_cell.angle_alpha   90.00
_cell.angle_beta   90.00
_cell.angle_gamma   90.00
#
_symmetry.space_group_name_H-M   'P 1'
#
loop_
_entity.id
_entity.type
_entity.pdbx_description
1 polymer ?
#
loop_
_entity_poly.entity_id
_entity_poly.type
_entity_poly.pdbx_seq_one_letter_code
_entity_poly.pdbx_strand_id
1 'polypeptide(L)'
;NWENKGTMTGRINKVSSRASEVIPGSQIVLICSPAHTRFEIFSQIKDYLPDGCLLGSIFGQGAFDWQAQHALGGTEEIMRRNITLFSLQYVPFICKATDYGKQVDIIGPKKHLYCTSFPIERVHYACSAMSLSYGIPCIPIPGFLNLTLTPSNQIIHPGRVYAHFKNWDGEQTFEASEMPLLYEDLTEEGAHEIQLLDNEIQAIKAALVTKFPQ
;
A
#
# COMPACT_ATOMS: atom_id res chain seq x y z
N ASN A 1 13.28 20.36 -3.20
CA ASN A 1 12.50 20.56 -1.96
C ASN A 1 11.06 20.88 -2.37
N TRP A 2 10.07 20.09 -1.92
CA TRP A 2 8.66 20.32 -2.26
C TRP A 2 8.11 21.61 -1.66
N GLU A 3 8.74 22.15 -0.61
CA GLU A 3 8.42 23.47 -0.05
C GLU A 3 8.48 24.58 -1.11
N ASN A 4 9.44 24.49 -2.05
CA ASN A 4 9.58 25.46 -3.14
C ASN A 4 8.44 25.41 -4.17
N LYS A 5 7.59 24.37 -4.15
CA LYS A 5 6.40 24.27 -5.01
C LYS A 5 5.24 25.11 -4.48
N GLY A 6 5.31 25.55 -3.22
CA GLY A 6 4.28 26.38 -2.59
C GLY A 6 2.90 25.69 -2.55
N THR A 7 1.84 26.49 -2.54
CA THR A 7 0.47 26.00 -2.54
C THR A 7 0.07 25.53 -3.93
N MET A 8 -0.35 24.27 -4.04
CA MET A 8 -0.94 23.72 -5.25
C MET A 8 -2.46 23.64 -5.08
N THR A 9 -3.21 24.15 -6.05
CA THR A 9 -4.68 24.09 -6.06
C THR A 9 -5.15 23.31 -7.27
N GLY A 10 -6.15 22.44 -7.08
CA GLY A 10 -6.78 21.69 -8.15
C GLY A 10 -8.30 21.69 -7.98
N ARG A 11 -9.03 21.52 -9.08
CA ARG A 11 -10.48 21.35 -9.07
C ARG A 11 -10.82 19.88 -9.10
N ILE A 12 -11.63 19.43 -8.14
CA ILE A 12 -12.20 18.09 -8.17
C ILE A 12 -13.35 18.07 -9.17
N ASN A 13 -13.32 17.13 -10.12
CA ASN A 13 -14.31 17.06 -11.18
C ASN A 13 -15.63 16.46 -10.69
N LYS A 14 -15.57 15.42 -9.84
CA LYS A 14 -16.73 14.75 -9.26
C LYS A 14 -16.37 14.06 -7.95
N VAL A 15 -17.29 14.08 -6.99
CA VAL A 15 -17.20 13.35 -5.71
C VAL A 15 -18.48 12.55 -5.54
N SER A 16 -18.37 11.26 -5.24
CA SER A 16 -19.51 10.39 -5.02
C SER A 16 -19.12 9.17 -4.20
N SER A 17 -20.07 8.61 -3.46
CA SER A 17 -19.97 7.28 -2.85
C SER A 17 -20.43 6.16 -3.78
N ARG A 18 -20.93 6.47 -4.98
CA ARG A 18 -21.40 5.46 -5.96
C ARG A 18 -20.36 5.22 -7.04
N ALA A 19 -19.83 4.00 -7.13
CA ALA A 19 -18.81 3.64 -8.14
C ALA A 19 -19.27 3.92 -9.58
N SER A 20 -20.54 3.66 -9.89
CA SER A 20 -21.16 3.93 -11.21
C SER A 20 -21.06 5.39 -11.67
N GLU A 21 -20.88 6.32 -10.75
CA GLU A 21 -20.80 7.73 -11.06
C GLU A 21 -19.39 8.22 -11.38
N VAL A 22 -18.36 7.55 -10.87
CA VAL A 22 -16.98 8.08 -10.82
C VAL A 22 -15.96 7.17 -11.47
N ILE A 23 -16.22 5.86 -11.57
CA ILE A 23 -15.29 4.91 -12.19
C ILE A 23 -15.38 4.90 -13.72
N PRO A 24 -16.56 4.94 -14.37
CA PRO A 24 -16.64 4.83 -15.82
C PRO A 24 -15.79 5.88 -16.55
N GLY A 25 -14.96 5.42 -17.49
CA GLY A 25 -14.05 6.28 -18.26
C GLY A 25 -12.72 6.64 -17.56
N SER A 26 -12.44 6.12 -16.36
CA SER A 26 -11.16 6.34 -15.67
C SER A 26 -10.01 5.53 -16.27
N GLN A 27 -8.94 6.18 -16.72
CA GLN A 27 -7.73 5.48 -17.21
C GLN A 27 -6.89 4.91 -16.06
N ILE A 28 -6.93 5.56 -14.90
CA ILE A 28 -6.21 5.18 -13.68
C ILE A 28 -7.18 5.20 -12.51
N VAL A 29 -7.27 4.10 -11.78
CA VAL A 29 -8.03 3.96 -10.54
C VAL A 29 -7.05 3.69 -9.40
N LEU A 30 -7.00 4.60 -8.43
CA LEU A 30 -6.11 4.53 -7.27
C LEU A 30 -6.89 4.22 -5.99
N ILE A 31 -6.55 3.11 -5.33
CA ILE A 31 -7.08 2.73 -4.03
C ILE A 31 -6.14 3.21 -2.93
N CYS A 32 -6.60 4.22 -2.20
CA CYS A 32 -5.87 4.87 -1.10
C CYS A 32 -6.30 4.37 0.29
N SER A 33 -7.06 3.28 0.36
CA SER A 33 -7.60 2.75 1.61
C SER A 33 -6.68 1.70 2.27
N PRO A 34 -6.87 1.40 3.57
CA PRO A 34 -6.19 0.32 4.25
C PRO A 34 -6.38 -1.05 3.58
N ALA A 35 -5.44 -1.98 3.82
CA ALA A 35 -5.43 -3.29 3.15
C ALA A 35 -6.69 -4.13 3.38
N HIS A 36 -7.29 -4.06 4.56
CA HIS A 36 -8.46 -4.86 4.91
C HIS A 36 -9.75 -4.45 4.17
N THR A 37 -9.84 -3.23 3.64
CA THR A 37 -11.07 -2.74 2.96
C THR A 37 -11.08 -3.04 1.47
N ARG A 38 -9.96 -3.52 0.90
CA ARG A 38 -9.77 -3.54 -0.56
C ARG A 38 -10.68 -4.53 -1.26
N PHE A 39 -10.90 -5.69 -0.67
CA PHE A 39 -11.79 -6.70 -1.22
C PHE A 39 -13.22 -6.15 -1.44
N GLU A 40 -13.73 -5.40 -0.45
CA GLU A 40 -15.02 -4.73 -0.57
C GLU A 40 -15.00 -3.68 -1.68
N ILE A 41 -13.96 -2.84 -1.74
CA ILE A 41 -13.80 -1.83 -2.79
C ILE A 41 -13.78 -2.47 -4.18
N PHE A 42 -13.01 -3.54 -4.39
CA PHE A 42 -12.99 -4.27 -5.66
C PHE A 42 -14.38 -4.76 -6.05
N SER A 43 -15.13 -5.31 -5.09
CA SER A 43 -16.49 -5.80 -5.31
C SER A 43 -17.44 -4.68 -5.76
N GLN A 44 -17.27 -3.46 -5.21
CA GLN A 44 -18.08 -2.30 -5.56
C GLN A 44 -17.74 -1.70 -6.94
N ILE A 45 -16.48 -1.78 -7.37
CA ILE A 45 -16.03 -1.15 -8.62
C ILE A 45 -16.00 -2.09 -9.83
N LYS A 46 -16.02 -3.42 -9.63
CA LYS A 46 -15.72 -4.43 -10.68
C LYS A 46 -16.47 -4.22 -12.00
N ASP A 47 -17.75 -3.86 -11.89
CA ASP A 47 -18.69 -3.75 -13.03
C ASP A 47 -18.56 -2.40 -13.77
N TYR A 48 -17.79 -1.47 -13.22
CA TYR A 48 -17.63 -0.12 -13.75
C TYR A 48 -16.22 0.17 -14.26
N LEU A 49 -15.26 -0.70 -13.96
CA LEU A 49 -13.88 -0.57 -14.43
C LEU A 49 -13.82 -0.53 -15.96
N PRO A 50 -13.10 0.42 -16.57
CA PRO A 50 -12.86 0.38 -18.01
C PRO A 50 -11.86 -0.71 -18.37
N ASP A 51 -12.05 -1.34 -19.54
CA ASP A 51 -11.02 -2.20 -20.11
C ASP A 51 -9.75 -1.38 -20.41
N GLY A 52 -8.58 -1.99 -20.24
CA GLY A 52 -7.29 -1.32 -20.43
C GLY A 52 -6.83 -0.41 -19.29
N CYS A 53 -7.64 -0.22 -18.23
CA CYS A 53 -7.29 0.71 -17.16
C CYS A 53 -6.12 0.22 -16.29
N LEU A 54 -5.43 1.17 -15.65
CA LEU A 54 -4.52 0.92 -14.55
C LEU A 54 -5.32 0.91 -13.23
N LEU A 55 -5.41 -0.23 -12.57
CA LEU A 55 -6.00 -0.36 -11.25
C LEU A 55 -4.91 -0.62 -10.22
N GLY A 56 -4.72 0.27 -9.25
CA GLY A 56 -3.65 0.06 -8.28
C GLY A 56 -3.87 0.66 -6.91
N SER A 57 -2.99 0.29 -5.99
CA SER A 57 -2.97 0.85 -4.64
C SER A 57 -1.72 1.68 -4.38
N ILE A 58 -1.89 2.70 -3.53
CA ILE A 58 -0.79 3.51 -3.02
C ILE A 58 0.05 2.71 -1.98
N PHE A 59 -0.42 1.56 -1.51
CA PHE A 59 0.30 0.72 -0.55
C PHE A 59 0.01 -0.77 -0.74
N GLY A 60 0.89 -1.53 -1.40
CA GLY A 60 0.56 -2.87 -1.94
C GLY A 60 0.72 -4.07 -1.04
N GLN A 61 0.83 -3.88 0.27
CA GLN A 61 0.92 -5.00 1.21
C GLN A 61 -0.39 -5.79 1.30
N GLY A 62 -0.28 -7.04 1.78
CA GLY A 62 -1.43 -7.93 1.98
C GLY A 62 -1.93 -8.60 0.69
N ALA A 63 -1.04 -8.98 -0.23
CA ALA A 63 -1.38 -9.69 -1.46
C ALA A 63 -2.45 -8.97 -2.32
N PHE A 64 -2.19 -7.68 -2.62
CA PHE A 64 -3.10 -6.83 -3.39
C PHE A 64 -3.57 -7.48 -4.71
N ASP A 65 -2.64 -8.07 -5.45
CA ASP A 65 -2.90 -8.70 -6.74
C ASP A 65 -3.80 -9.92 -6.62
N TRP A 66 -3.57 -10.79 -5.63
CA TRP A 66 -4.45 -11.94 -5.39
C TRP A 66 -5.84 -11.53 -4.94
N GLN A 67 -5.96 -10.51 -4.08
CA GLN A 67 -7.27 -9.96 -3.71
C GLN A 67 -8.02 -9.41 -4.93
N ALA A 68 -7.33 -8.66 -5.80
CA ALA A 68 -7.90 -8.12 -7.01
C ALA A 68 -8.28 -9.23 -8.00
N GLN A 69 -7.40 -10.20 -8.24
CA GLN A 69 -7.69 -11.36 -9.08
C GLN A 69 -8.92 -12.12 -8.58
N HIS A 70 -9.01 -12.38 -7.28
CA HIS A 70 -10.18 -13.06 -6.72
C HIS A 70 -11.47 -12.25 -6.90
N ALA A 71 -11.45 -10.96 -6.57
CA ALA A 71 -12.65 -10.12 -6.61
C ALA A 71 -13.12 -9.75 -8.03
N LEU A 72 -12.19 -9.70 -9.01
CA LEU A 72 -12.46 -9.24 -10.38
C LEU A 72 -12.70 -10.38 -11.38
N GLY A 73 -12.96 -11.61 -10.90
CA GLY A 73 -13.31 -12.75 -11.76
C GLY A 73 -12.12 -13.58 -12.24
N GLY A 74 -10.95 -13.42 -11.63
CA GLY A 74 -9.75 -14.21 -11.89
C GLY A 74 -8.76 -13.52 -12.82
N THR A 75 -7.58 -14.14 -12.92
CA THR A 75 -6.48 -13.68 -13.78
C THR A 75 -6.89 -13.62 -15.26
N GLU A 76 -7.62 -14.62 -15.75
CA GLU A 76 -8.07 -14.67 -17.14
C GLU A 76 -8.95 -13.48 -17.50
N GLU A 77 -9.87 -13.10 -16.61
CA GLU A 77 -10.76 -11.96 -16.81
C GLU A 77 -10.01 -10.63 -16.82
N ILE A 78 -9.06 -10.45 -15.90
CA ILE A 78 -8.16 -9.27 -15.88
C ILE A 78 -7.38 -9.16 -17.19
N MET A 79 -6.81 -10.27 -17.66
CA MET A 79 -6.05 -10.32 -18.91
C MET A 79 -6.94 -10.08 -20.12
N ARG A 80 -8.13 -10.68 -20.18
CA ARG A 80 -9.13 -10.50 -21.25
C ARG A 80 -9.54 -9.03 -21.37
N ARG A 81 -9.72 -8.35 -20.23
CA ARG A 81 -10.05 -6.91 -20.16
C ARG A 81 -8.82 -6.00 -20.27
N ASN A 82 -7.61 -6.56 -20.41
CA ASN A 82 -6.35 -5.82 -20.46
C ASN A 82 -6.13 -4.85 -19.28
N ILE A 83 -6.67 -5.19 -18.10
CA ILE A 83 -6.50 -4.37 -16.90
C ILE A 83 -5.09 -4.58 -16.37
N THR A 84 -4.38 -3.48 -16.08
CA THR A 84 -3.08 -3.53 -15.40
C THR A 84 -3.29 -3.34 -13.92
N LEU A 85 -3.07 -4.40 -13.14
CA LEU A 85 -2.95 -4.26 -11.70
C LEU A 85 -1.58 -3.68 -11.38
N PHE A 86 -1.50 -2.72 -10.46
CA PHE A 86 -0.22 -2.22 -9.97
C PHE A 86 -0.29 -1.85 -8.49
N SER A 87 0.87 -1.73 -7.85
CA SER A 87 0.89 -1.11 -6.53
C SER A 87 2.23 -0.50 -6.21
N LEU A 88 2.17 0.60 -5.46
CA LEU A 88 3.34 1.18 -4.82
C LEU A 88 3.71 0.40 -3.56
N GLN A 89 5.00 0.31 -3.25
CA GLN A 89 5.49 -0.29 -2.01
C GLN A 89 5.21 0.61 -0.79
N TYR A 90 5.34 1.92 -0.97
CA TYR A 90 5.16 2.92 0.08
C TYR A 90 4.34 4.11 -0.42
N VAL A 91 3.74 4.84 0.51
CA VAL A 91 3.04 6.09 0.20
C VAL A 91 4.00 7.14 -0.41
N PRO A 92 3.59 7.88 -1.45
CA PRO A 92 4.40 8.90 -2.11
C PRO A 92 4.82 10.07 -1.21
N PHE A 93 3.94 10.41 -0.28
CA PHE A 93 4.07 11.57 0.61
C PHE A 93 3.76 11.19 2.05
N ILE A 94 4.50 11.81 2.97
CA ILE A 94 4.01 11.99 4.33
C ILE A 94 3.16 13.25 4.30
N CYS A 95 1.89 13.15 4.69
CA CYS A 95 0.96 14.26 4.63
C CYS A 95 -0.02 14.25 5.79
N LYS A 96 -0.59 15.42 6.10
CA LYS A 96 -1.57 15.60 7.17
C LYS A 96 -2.71 16.49 6.68
N ALA A 97 -3.95 16.02 6.81
CA ALA A 97 -5.11 16.84 6.52
C ALA A 97 -5.19 18.00 7.53
N THR A 98 -5.39 19.22 7.03
CA THR A 98 -5.52 20.44 7.84
C THR A 98 -6.93 21.01 7.78
N ASP A 99 -7.64 20.81 6.67
CA ASP A 99 -9.07 21.08 6.52
C ASP A 99 -9.71 19.93 5.75
N TYR A 100 -10.65 19.22 6.39
CA TYR A 100 -11.20 17.98 5.85
C TYR A 100 -11.89 18.19 4.50
N GLY A 101 -11.49 17.39 3.50
CA GLY A 101 -12.03 17.47 2.14
C GLY A 101 -11.55 18.67 1.33
N LYS A 102 -10.68 19.53 1.88
CA LYS A 102 -10.26 20.78 1.24
C LYS A 102 -8.76 20.99 1.21
N GLN A 103 -8.04 20.72 2.29
CA GLN A 103 -6.61 21.02 2.41
C GLN A 103 -5.82 19.90 3.09
N VAL A 104 -4.64 19.64 2.53
CA VAL A 104 -3.65 18.71 3.06
C VAL A 104 -2.27 19.36 2.97
N ASP A 105 -1.48 19.21 4.03
CA ASP A 105 -0.09 19.64 4.04
C ASP A 105 0.80 18.43 3.71
N ILE A 106 1.68 18.60 2.72
CA ILE A 106 2.71 17.62 2.37
C ILE A 106 3.94 17.92 3.21
N ILE A 107 4.25 17.04 4.17
CA ILE A 107 5.40 17.18 5.07
C ILE A 107 6.70 16.84 4.32
N GLY A 108 6.67 15.83 3.46
CA GLY A 108 7.85 15.49 2.67
C GLY A 108 7.60 14.41 1.61
N PRO A 109 8.21 14.55 0.43
CA PRO A 109 8.17 13.52 -0.61
C PRO A 109 9.14 12.38 -0.33
N LYS A 110 8.87 11.21 -0.90
CA LYS A 110 9.90 10.19 -1.09
C LYS A 110 10.85 10.59 -2.23
N LYS A 111 12.12 10.15 -2.16
CA LYS A 111 13.11 10.35 -3.25
C LYS A 111 12.76 9.54 -4.49
N HIS A 112 12.24 8.33 -4.26
CA HIS A 112 11.81 7.40 -5.29
C HIS A 112 10.49 6.77 -4.87
N LEU A 113 9.64 6.50 -5.85
CA LEU A 113 8.56 5.54 -5.73
C LEU A 113 9.10 4.15 -6.11
N TYR A 114 8.47 3.11 -5.58
CA TYR A 114 8.73 1.75 -5.99
C TYR A 114 7.41 1.09 -6.34
N CYS A 115 7.31 0.49 -7.52
CA CYS A 115 6.06 0.00 -8.08
C CYS A 115 6.24 -1.39 -8.68
N THR A 116 5.26 -2.25 -8.52
CA THR A 116 5.15 -3.50 -9.26
C THR A 116 3.83 -3.57 -10.01
N SER A 117 3.71 -4.50 -10.97
CA SER A 117 2.48 -4.72 -11.70
C SER A 117 2.20 -6.19 -11.98
N PHE A 118 0.93 -6.44 -12.33
CA PHE A 118 0.46 -7.66 -12.93
C PHE A 118 -0.41 -7.28 -14.14
N PRO A 119 -0.10 -7.77 -15.35
CA PRO A 119 1.08 -8.59 -15.69
C PRO A 119 2.39 -7.79 -15.56
N ILE A 120 3.52 -8.47 -15.34
CA ILE A 120 4.79 -7.82 -14.96
C ILE A 120 5.41 -7.03 -16.12
N GLU A 121 5.11 -7.41 -17.36
CA GLU A 121 5.53 -6.74 -18.59
C GLU A 121 5.04 -5.29 -18.65
N ARG A 122 3.99 -4.96 -17.88
CA ARG A 122 3.41 -3.62 -17.81
C ARG A 122 4.02 -2.75 -16.70
N VAL A 123 5.04 -3.23 -15.98
CA VAL A 123 5.58 -2.52 -14.81
C VAL A 123 6.18 -1.18 -15.17
N HIS A 124 6.85 -1.07 -16.32
CA HIS A 124 7.42 0.19 -16.80
C HIS A 124 6.35 1.20 -17.21
N TYR A 125 5.22 0.71 -17.75
CA TYR A 125 4.07 1.56 -18.04
C TYR A 125 3.45 2.11 -16.75
N ALA A 126 3.25 1.26 -15.75
CA ALA A 126 2.76 1.68 -14.43
C ALA A 126 3.73 2.67 -13.75
N CYS A 127 5.05 2.39 -13.77
CA CYS A 127 6.07 3.28 -13.23
C CYS A 127 6.07 4.65 -13.92
N SER A 128 5.89 4.69 -15.25
CA SER A 128 5.84 5.94 -16.00
C SER A 128 4.59 6.75 -15.63
N ALA A 129 3.43 6.10 -15.56
CA ALA A 129 2.19 6.73 -15.12
C ALA A 129 2.31 7.31 -13.70
N MET A 130 2.89 6.56 -12.76
CA MET A 130 3.09 7.02 -11.38
C MET A 130 4.13 8.13 -11.29
N SER A 131 5.22 8.05 -12.06
CA SER A 131 6.24 9.10 -12.09
C SER A 131 5.66 10.42 -12.59
N LEU A 132 4.84 10.38 -13.64
CA LEU A 132 4.15 11.56 -14.17
C LEU A 132 3.10 12.10 -13.19
N SER A 133 2.35 11.21 -12.54
CA SER A 133 1.28 11.60 -11.61
C SER A 133 1.82 12.31 -10.36
N TYR A 134 2.96 11.84 -9.84
CA TYR A 134 3.52 12.35 -8.59
C TYR A 134 4.72 13.27 -8.76
N GLY A 135 5.32 13.34 -9.95
CA GLY A 135 6.58 14.07 -10.16
C GLY A 135 7.76 13.48 -9.37
N ILE A 136 7.71 12.18 -9.05
CA ILE A 136 8.75 11.44 -8.31
C ILE A 136 9.20 10.26 -9.18
N PRO A 137 10.52 10.05 -9.40
CA PRO A 137 10.99 8.90 -10.18
C PRO A 137 10.53 7.57 -9.57
N CYS A 138 9.95 6.68 -10.40
CA CYS A 138 9.45 5.39 -9.96
C CYS A 138 10.33 4.24 -10.46
N ILE A 139 10.72 3.36 -9.53
CA ILE A 139 11.58 2.21 -9.75
C ILE A 139 10.71 0.94 -9.85
N PRO A 140 10.88 0.10 -10.88
CA PRO A 140 10.13 -1.15 -11.01
C PRO A 140 10.62 -2.21 -10.00
N ILE A 141 9.68 -2.96 -9.43
CA ILE A 141 9.91 -4.12 -8.56
C ILE A 141 9.45 -5.39 -9.29
N PRO A 142 10.24 -6.50 -9.24
CA PRO A 142 9.94 -7.75 -9.95
C PRO A 142 8.86 -8.59 -9.26
N GLY A 143 7.62 -8.11 -9.27
CA GLY A 143 6.42 -8.85 -8.84
C GLY A 143 5.91 -8.51 -7.43
N PHE A 144 4.62 -8.83 -7.20
CA PHE A 144 3.88 -8.55 -5.96
C PHE A 144 4.37 -9.32 -4.73
N LEU A 145 5.03 -10.47 -4.91
CA LEU A 145 5.62 -11.20 -3.79
C LEU A 145 6.69 -10.37 -3.07
N ASN A 146 7.43 -9.50 -3.77
CA ASN A 146 8.38 -8.59 -3.13
C ASN A 146 7.69 -7.61 -2.18
N LEU A 147 6.48 -7.16 -2.51
CA LEU A 147 5.70 -6.26 -1.64
C LEU A 147 5.09 -7.03 -0.47
N THR A 148 4.59 -8.24 -0.73
CA THR A 148 3.96 -9.09 0.29
C THR A 148 4.96 -9.59 1.32
N LEU A 149 6.17 -9.95 0.90
CA LEU A 149 7.26 -10.44 1.76
C LEU A 149 8.19 -9.32 2.26
N THR A 150 7.80 -8.06 2.10
CA THR A 150 8.43 -6.92 2.80
C THR A 150 7.42 -6.23 3.72
N PRO A 151 6.87 -6.95 4.72
CA PRO A 151 5.81 -6.45 5.59
C PRO A 151 6.39 -5.50 6.65
N SER A 152 6.64 -4.24 6.29
CA SER A 152 7.17 -3.18 7.17
C SER A 152 6.41 -3.04 8.51
N ASN A 153 5.33 -2.27 8.57
CA ASN A 153 4.61 -2.05 9.83
C ASN A 153 3.92 -3.31 10.38
N GLN A 154 3.69 -4.32 9.53
CA GLN A 154 2.98 -5.53 9.92
C GLN A 154 3.82 -6.46 10.81
N ILE A 155 5.15 -6.29 10.89
CA ILE A 155 5.98 -6.97 11.91
C ILE A 155 6.37 -6.03 13.05
N ILE A 156 6.57 -4.74 12.75
CA ILE A 156 6.98 -3.76 13.75
C ILE A 156 5.89 -3.57 14.80
N HIS A 157 4.64 -3.35 14.38
CA HIS A 157 3.57 -3.04 15.33
C HIS A 157 3.24 -4.24 16.21
N PRO A 158 3.03 -5.47 15.68
CA PRO A 158 2.75 -6.62 16.54
C PRO A 158 3.90 -6.95 17.48
N GLY A 159 5.15 -6.93 17.01
CA GLY A 159 6.32 -7.21 17.86
C GLY A 159 6.45 -6.21 19.02
N ARG A 160 6.25 -4.91 18.75
CA ARG A 160 6.28 -3.86 19.78
C ARG A 160 5.16 -3.97 20.79
N VAL A 161 3.94 -4.11 20.30
CA VAL A 161 2.74 -4.18 21.15
C VAL A 161 2.80 -5.45 22.00
N TYR A 162 3.16 -6.58 21.42
CA TYR A 162 3.32 -7.83 22.16
C TYR A 162 4.41 -7.72 23.23
N ALA A 163 5.63 -7.29 22.88
CA ALA A 163 6.71 -7.16 23.86
C ALA A 163 6.34 -6.24 25.04
N HIS A 164 5.62 -5.16 24.78
CA HIS A 164 5.20 -4.24 25.84
C HIS A 164 4.13 -4.84 26.76
N PHE A 165 3.15 -5.55 26.21
CA PHE A 165 1.98 -6.01 26.97
C PHE A 165 1.99 -7.49 27.35
N LYS A 166 2.96 -8.31 26.92
CA LYS A 166 2.94 -9.77 27.12
C LYS A 166 2.87 -10.22 28.58
N ASN A 167 3.38 -9.39 29.50
CA ASN A 167 3.39 -9.65 30.94
C ASN A 167 2.36 -8.82 31.71
N TRP A 168 1.44 -8.14 31.02
CA TRP A 168 0.38 -7.37 31.67
C TRP A 168 -0.56 -8.31 32.42
N ASP A 169 -0.89 -7.94 33.66
CA ASP A 169 -1.74 -8.74 34.55
C ASP A 169 -3.23 -8.67 34.21
N GLY A 170 -3.63 -7.74 33.32
CA GLY A 170 -5.03 -7.50 32.95
C GLY A 170 -5.78 -6.59 33.93
N GLU A 171 -5.14 -6.15 35.01
CA GLU A 171 -5.76 -5.39 36.09
C GLU A 171 -5.21 -3.97 36.18
N GLN A 172 -3.90 -3.79 35.96
CA GLN A 172 -3.25 -2.48 36.06
C GLN A 172 -3.66 -1.56 34.91
N THR A 173 -4.00 -0.33 35.26
CA THR A 173 -4.26 0.75 34.29
C THR A 173 -2.95 1.45 33.88
N PHE A 174 -2.94 2.05 32.70
CA PHE A 174 -1.77 2.75 32.15
C PHE A 174 -2.01 4.26 32.11
N GLU A 175 -0.99 5.03 32.50
CA GLU A 175 -0.99 6.48 32.31
C GLU A 175 -0.54 6.81 30.88
N ALA A 176 -1.39 7.50 30.13
CA ALA A 176 -1.12 7.81 28.72
C ALA A 176 0.16 8.63 28.51
N SER A 177 0.55 9.46 29.50
CA SER A 177 1.79 10.25 29.46
C SER A 177 3.06 9.42 29.65
N GLU A 178 2.95 8.21 30.19
CA GLU A 178 4.07 7.31 30.44
C GLU A 178 4.18 6.22 29.36
N MET A 179 3.22 6.17 28.43
CA MET A 179 3.24 5.21 27.33
C MET A 179 4.42 5.48 26.40
N PRO A 180 5.23 4.44 26.09
CA PRO A 180 6.36 4.60 25.18
C PRO A 180 5.89 4.95 23.77
N LEU A 181 6.67 5.77 23.10
CA LEU A 181 6.50 6.03 21.68
C LEU A 181 6.79 4.74 20.89
N LEU A 182 5.94 4.47 19.89
CA LEU A 182 5.95 3.18 19.20
C LEU A 182 7.29 2.90 18.50
N TYR A 183 7.89 3.92 17.87
CA TYR A 183 9.11 3.78 17.09
C TYR A 183 10.36 4.27 17.84
N GLU A 184 10.23 5.36 18.59
CA GLU A 184 11.34 6.05 19.22
C GLU A 184 11.85 5.30 20.47
N ASP A 185 10.96 4.68 21.23
CA ASP A 185 11.29 4.00 22.48
C ASP A 185 11.44 2.48 22.31
N LEU A 186 12.13 2.06 21.23
CA LEU A 186 12.36 0.64 20.92
C LEU A 186 13.17 -0.05 22.04
N THR A 187 12.58 -1.08 22.64
CA THR A 187 13.24 -1.91 23.66
C THR A 187 13.95 -3.10 23.01
N GLU A 188 14.97 -3.65 23.67
CA GLU A 188 15.65 -4.88 23.23
C GLU A 188 14.67 -6.05 23.03
N GLU A 189 13.69 -6.15 23.91
CA GLU A 189 12.65 -7.17 23.80
C GLU A 189 11.76 -6.95 22.58
N GLY A 190 11.33 -5.71 22.31
CA GLY A 190 10.58 -5.40 21.09
C GLY A 190 11.40 -5.64 19.83
N ALA A 191 12.69 -5.34 19.85
CA ALA A 191 13.60 -5.64 18.75
C ALA A 191 13.74 -7.14 18.54
N HIS A 192 13.82 -7.93 19.61
CA HIS A 192 13.86 -9.39 19.56
C HIS A 192 12.60 -9.97 18.91
N GLU A 193 11.41 -9.55 19.35
CA GLU A 193 10.14 -10.02 18.77
C GLU A 193 10.01 -9.67 17.28
N ILE A 194 10.43 -8.46 16.88
CA ILE A 194 10.48 -8.06 15.47
C ILE A 194 11.43 -8.97 14.67
N GLN A 195 12.61 -9.30 15.23
CA GLN A 195 13.58 -10.16 14.57
C GLN A 195 13.05 -11.58 14.39
N LEU A 196 12.29 -12.12 15.34
CA LEU A 196 11.65 -13.43 15.20
C LEU A 196 10.64 -13.43 14.04
N LEU A 197 9.80 -12.39 13.95
CA LEU A 197 8.84 -12.24 12.84
C LEU A 197 9.55 -12.07 11.48
N ASP A 198 10.65 -11.30 11.42
CA ASP A 198 11.46 -11.19 10.19
C ASP A 198 12.09 -12.54 9.80
N ASN A 199 12.60 -13.30 10.77
CA ASN A 199 13.19 -14.63 10.52
C ASN A 199 12.19 -15.59 9.87
N GLU A 200 10.93 -15.57 10.30
CA GLU A 200 9.86 -16.38 9.68
C GLU A 200 9.64 -15.97 8.21
N ILE A 201 9.64 -14.67 7.91
CA ILE A 201 9.50 -14.17 6.54
C ILE A 201 10.73 -14.55 5.69
N GLN A 202 11.94 -14.43 6.23
CA GLN A 202 13.15 -14.88 5.53
C GLN A 202 13.12 -16.39 5.26
N ALA A 203 12.59 -17.19 6.19
CA ALA A 203 12.43 -18.62 6.00
C ALA A 203 11.42 -18.93 4.88
N ILE A 204 10.29 -18.23 4.82
CA ILE A 204 9.31 -18.34 3.72
C ILE A 204 9.97 -17.97 2.39
N LYS A 205 10.68 -16.84 2.34
CA LYS A 205 11.42 -16.39 1.16
C LYS A 205 12.43 -17.45 0.70
N ALA A 206 13.23 -18.00 1.61
CA ALA A 206 14.22 -19.02 1.30
C ALA A 206 13.55 -20.28 0.70
N ALA A 207 12.47 -20.75 1.31
CA ALA A 207 11.70 -21.89 0.81
C ALA A 207 11.12 -21.63 -0.59
N LEU A 208 10.60 -20.43 -0.84
CA LEU A 208 10.10 -20.03 -2.16
C LEU A 208 11.20 -20.02 -3.21
N VAL A 209 12.36 -19.43 -2.92
CA VAL A 209 13.51 -19.40 -3.86
C VAL A 209 14.03 -20.81 -4.14
N THR A 210 14.07 -21.69 -3.14
CA THR A 210 14.47 -23.09 -3.34
C THR A 210 13.46 -23.85 -4.20
N LYS A 211 12.16 -23.66 -3.97
CA LYS A 211 11.10 -24.39 -4.68
C LYS A 211 10.82 -23.84 -6.08
N PHE A 212 10.97 -22.54 -6.26
CA PHE A 212 10.71 -21.79 -7.48
C PHE A 212 11.91 -20.86 -7.79
N PRO A 213 13.02 -21.41 -8.32
CA PRO A 213 14.24 -20.64 -8.57
C PRO A 213 14.16 -19.69 -9.76
N GLN A 214 13.04 -19.67 -10.49
CA GLN A 214 12.78 -18.84 -11.67
C GLN A 214 11.51 -18.01 -11.47
#